data_AF-A0A5R9P0N4-F1
#
_entry.id   AF-A0A5R9P0N4-F1
#
_cell.length_a   1.000
_cell.length_b   1.000
_cell.length_c   1.000
_cell.angle_alpha   90.00
_cell.angle_beta   90.00
_cell.angle_gamma   90.00
#
_symmetry.space_group_name_H-M   'P 1'
#
loop_
_entity.id
_entity.type
_entity.pdbx_description
1 polymer ?
#
loop_
_entity_poly.entity_id
_entity_poly.type
_entity_poly.pdbx_seq_one_letter_code
_entity_poly.pdbx_strand_id
1 'polypeptide(L)' 'MGYRNITVNNKRYQYSVGRSGVHIKLPQGGAIYADKRQIGIDRGDDKFAVTPACIRSKIEELEAKTSM' A
#
# COMPACT_ATOMS: atom_id res chain seq x y z
N MET A 1 0.89 -14.96 -6.26
CA MET A 1 0.00 -13.89 -5.77
C MET A 1 -0.07 -12.80 -6.85
N GLY A 2 -1.24 -12.56 -7.42
CA GLY A 2 -1.43 -11.55 -8.48
C GLY A 2 -1.50 -10.13 -7.93
N TYR A 3 -1.07 -9.16 -8.73
CA TYR A 3 -1.23 -7.74 -8.41
C TYR A 3 -2.69 -7.31 -8.59
N ARG A 4 -3.18 -6.47 -7.67
CA ARG A 4 -4.49 -5.81 -7.72
C ARG A 4 -4.30 -4.35 -8.11
N ASN A 5 -5.28 -3.76 -8.78
CA ASN A 5 -5.23 -2.35 -9.18
C ASN A 5 -5.98 -1.48 -8.15
N ILE A 6 -5.49 -0.27 -7.91
CA ILE A 6 -6.19 0.77 -7.15
C ILE A 6 -5.92 2.13 -7.79
N THR A 7 -6.96 2.97 -7.85
CA THR A 7 -6.85 4.34 -8.37
C THR A 7 -6.86 5.32 -7.20
N VAL A 8 -5.82 6.16 -7.11
CA VAL A 8 -5.64 7.18 -6.07
C VAL A 8 -5.23 8.47 -6.75
N ASN A 9 -5.90 9.59 -6.46
CA ASN A 9 -5.62 10.90 -7.08
C ASN A 9 -5.51 10.85 -8.61
N ASN A 10 -6.44 10.15 -9.26
CA ASN A 10 -6.50 9.93 -10.71
C ASN A 10 -5.28 9.19 -11.32
N LYS A 11 -4.43 8.58 -10.49
CA LYS A 11 -3.30 7.73 -10.91
C LYS A 11 -3.59 6.27 -10.58
N ARG A 12 -3.20 5.35 -11.48
CA ARG A 12 -3.38 3.90 -11.30
C ARG A 12 -2.14 3.28 -10.67
N TYR A 13 -2.33 2.66 -9.51
CA TYR A 13 -1.30 1.90 -8.80
C TYR A 13 -1.63 0.41 -8.87
N GLN A 14 -0.60 -0.42 -8.72
CA GLN A 14 -0.78 -1.86 -8.54
C GLN A 14 -0.23 -2.27 -7.19
N TYR A 15 -0.88 -3.18 -6.48
CA TYR A 15 -0.39 -3.65 -5.20
C TYR A 15 -0.53 -5.17 -5.05
N SER A 16 0.31 -5.77 -4.22
CA SER A 16 0.23 -7.18 -3.83
C SER A 16 0.41 -7.30 -2.33
N VAL A 17 -0.50 -8.00 -1.66
CA VAL A 17 -0.43 -8.25 -0.22
C VAL A 17 0.25 -9.59 0.02
N GLY A 18 1.45 -9.54 0.57
CA GLY A 18 2.23 -10.71 0.95
C GLY A 18 1.98 -11.13 2.41
N ARG A 19 2.80 -12.07 2.89
CA ARG A 19 2.75 -12.52 4.29
C ARG A 19 3.14 -11.41 5.27
N SER A 20 4.24 -10.70 4.99
CA SER A 20 4.84 -9.72 5.91
C SER A 20 4.50 -8.26 5.58
N GLY A 21 4.05 -7.97 4.36
CA GLY A 21 3.87 -6.58 3.91
C GLY A 21 3.09 -6.47 2.61
N VAL A 22 3.12 -5.28 2.04
CA VAL A 22 2.50 -4.95 0.76
C VAL A 22 3.54 -4.34 -0.16
N HIS A 23 3.59 -4.86 -1.38
CA HIS A 23 4.34 -4.27 -2.47
C HIS A 23 3.40 -3.38 -3.27
N ILE A 24 3.75 -2.11 -3.47
CA ILE A 24 2.97 -1.16 -4.26
C ILE A 24 3.85 -0.70 -5.42
N LYS A 25 3.42 -0.97 -6.65
CA LYS A 25 4.04 -0.45 -7.87
C LYS A 25 3.51 0.95 -8.15
N LEU A 26 4.45 1.87 -8.38
CA LEU A 26 4.15 3.25 -8.69
C LEU A 26 3.83 3.42 -10.18
N PRO A 27 2.96 4.38 -10.54
CA PRO A 27 2.59 4.65 -11.93
C PRO A 27 3.78 5.13 -12.78
N GLN A 28 4.73 5.84 -12.16
CA GLN A 28 5.94 6.37 -12.81
C GLN A 28 7.08 5.33 -12.94
N GLY A 29 6.82 4.07 -12.60
CA GLY A 29 7.83 3.02 -12.50
C GLY A 29 8.40 2.91 -11.09
N GLY A 30 8.95 1.74 -10.78
CA GLY A 30 9.43 1.39 -9.45
C GLY A 30 8.35 0.76 -8.56
N ALA A 31 8.79 0.29 -7.39
CA ALA A 31 7.93 -0.29 -6.38
C ALA A 31 8.43 0.06 -4.99
N ILE A 32 7.49 0.19 -4.07
CA ILE A 32 7.75 0.38 -2.65
C ILE A 32 7.28 -0.84 -1.89
N TYR A 33 7.95 -1.11 -0.77
CA TYR A 33 7.52 -2.09 0.21
C TYR A 33 7.04 -1.36 1.46
N ALA A 34 5.87 -1.76 1.96
CA ALA A 34 5.34 -1.27 3.22
C ALA A 34 5.03 -2.44 4.14
N ASP A 35 5.56 -2.41 5.36
CA ASP A 35 5.34 -3.48 6.33
C ASP A 35 3.88 -3.47 6.83
N LYS A 36 3.32 -4.64 7.15
CA LYS A 36 1.95 -4.70 7.68
C LYS A 36 1.79 -3.95 9.01
N ARG A 37 2.85 -3.80 9.80
CA ARG A 37 2.85 -2.99 11.02
C ARG A 37 2.72 -1.49 10.73
N GLN A 38 3.14 -1.05 9.55
CA GLN A 38 3.11 0.36 9.16
C GLN A 38 1.79 0.75 8.48
N ILE A 39 1.11 -0.20 7.83
CA ILE A 39 -0.09 0.11 7.02
C ILE A 39 -1.34 -0.63 7.48
N GLY A 40 -1.17 -1.78 8.13
CA GLY A 40 -2.27 -2.65 8.51
C GLY A 40 -3.01 -2.13 9.73
N ILE A 41 -4.26 -2.56 9.85
CA ILE A 41 -5.06 -2.38 11.06
C ILE A 41 -4.68 -3.50 12.02
N ASP A 42 -4.27 -3.13 13.23
CA ASP A 42 -4.02 -4.08 14.30
C ASP A 42 -5.34 -4.77 14.69
N ARG A 43 -5.33 -6.11 14.73
CA ARG A 43 -6.47 -6.95 15.13
C ARG A 43 -6.19 -7.70 16.44
N GLY A 44 -5.07 -7.44 17.12
CA GLY A 44 -4.59 -8.23 18.24
C GLY A 44 -3.85 -9.50 17.79
N ASP A 45 -3.19 -10.18 18.72
CA ASP A 45 -2.42 -11.42 18.48
C ASP A 45 -1.37 -11.32 17.35
N ASP A 46 -0.69 -10.17 17.21
CA ASP A 46 0.26 -9.90 16.12
C ASP A 46 -0.35 -10.01 14.70
N LYS A 47 -1.69 -9.95 14.59
CA LYS A 47 -2.41 -10.02 13.32
C LYS A 47 -2.70 -8.62 12.80
N PHE A 48 -1.99 -8.26 11.74
CA PHE A 48 -2.25 -7.04 10.99
C PHE A 48 -3.09 -7.33 9.75
N ALA A 49 -4.28 -6.75 9.68
CA ALA A 49 -5.15 -6.84 8.52
C ALA A 49 -4.87 -5.68 7.57
N VAL A 50 -4.45 -5.98 6.33
CA VAL A 50 -4.30 -4.97 5.29
C VAL A 50 -5.53 -4.96 4.39
N THR A 51 -6.20 -3.81 4.35
CA THR A 51 -7.36 -3.57 3.49
C THR A 51 -6.98 -2.65 2.32
N PRO A 52 -7.79 -2.57 1.25
CA PRO A 52 -7.58 -1.57 0.20
C PRO A 52 -7.55 -0.12 0.72
N ALA A 53 -8.27 0.18 1.81
CA ALA A 53 -8.26 1.51 2.44
C ALA A 53 -6.90 1.84 3.05
N CYS A 54 -6.29 0.90 3.78
CA CYS A 54 -4.92 1.01 4.30
C CYS A 54 -3.91 1.38 3.20
N ILE A 55 -4.03 0.70 2.05
CA ILE A 55 -3.14 0.88 0.90
C ILE A 55 -3.35 2.25 0.27
N ARG A 56 -4.61 2.69 0.14
CA ARG A 56 -4.96 4.03 -0.35
C ARG A 56 -4.32 5.12 0.51
N SER A 57 -4.54 5.08 1.82
CA SER A 57 -3.98 6.08 2.74
C SER A 57 -2.45 6.11 2.69
N LYS A 58 -1.80 4.95 2.54
CA LYS A 58 -0.33 4.91 2.39
C LYS A 58 0.14 5.57 1.09
N ILE A 59 -0.56 5.33 -0.02
CA ILE A 59 -0.25 5.97 -1.31
C ILE A 59 -0.42 7.49 -1.20
N GLU A 60 -1.50 7.96 -0.57
CA GLU A 60 -1.74 9.39 -0.35
C GLU A 60 -0.61 10.04 0.48
N GLU A 61 -0.15 9.36 1.55
CA GLU A 61 1.00 9.83 2.35
C GLU A 61 2.28 9.97 1.51
N LEU A 62 2.54 9.03 0.60
CA LEU A 62 3.74 9.03 -0.23
C LEU A 62 3.71 10.09 -1.31
N GLU A 63 2.55 10.29 -1.94
CA GLU A 63 2.33 11.37 -2.91
C GLU A 63 2.47 12.75 -2.23
N ALA A 64 1.96 12.89 -0.99
CA ALA A 64 2.14 14.10 -0.20
C ALA A 64 3.61 14.38 0.11
N LYS A 65 4.40 13.35 0.43
CA LYS A 65 5.86 13.48 0.69
C LYS A 65 6.69 13.78 -0.57
N THR A 66 6.23 13.35 -1.74
CA THR A 66 6.93 13.57 -3.03
C THR A 66 6.63 14.94 -3.63
N SER A 67 5.56 15.61 -3.17
CA SER A 67 5.13 16.93 -3.65
C SER A 67 5.70 18.10 -2.82
N MET A 68 6.62 17.84 -1.89
CA MET A 68 7.44 18.82 -1.17
C MET A 68 8.85 18.86 -1.75
#